data_AF-A0A3N6HF72-F1
#
_entry.id   AF-A0A3N6HF72-F1
#
_cell.length_a   1.000
_cell.length_b   1.000
_cell.length_c   1.000
_cell.angle_alpha   90.00
_cell.angle_beta   90.00
_cell.angle_gamma   90.00
#
_symmetry.space_group_name_H-M   'P 1'
#
loop_
_entity.id
_entity.type
_entity.pdbx_description
1 polymer ?
#
loop_
_entity_poly.entity_id
_entity_poly.type
_entity_poly.pdbx_seq_one_letter_code
_entity_poly.pdbx_strand_id
1 'polypeptide(L)'
;MSEPHSDTAPDAAEVPFACAVTVSEPASVGPLFRRLSTIPDATVNRHRSGPEDGKLGVAETLHLLVPSAAVLTVVIRSLPAFIRSRRSSVSVTITRGDRSVTFDGKNLPNPEKAVEITDRLLGDD
;
A
#
# COMPACT_ATOMS: atom_id res chain seq x y z
N MET A 1 -30.85 -24.32 35.70
CA MET A 1 -29.55 -23.67 35.91
C MET A 1 -29.00 -23.34 34.54
N SER A 2 -28.77 -22.05 34.31
CA SER A 2 -28.07 -21.52 33.14
C SER A 2 -26.61 -21.94 33.17
N GLU A 3 -26.03 -22.24 32.01
CA GLU A 3 -24.84 -21.54 31.53
C GLU A 3 -24.64 -21.80 30.02
N PRO A 4 -24.48 -20.74 29.21
CA PRO A 4 -24.17 -20.83 27.78
C PRO A 4 -22.65 -20.96 27.62
N HIS A 5 -22.16 -21.72 26.63
CA HIS A 5 -20.79 -21.54 26.15
C HIS A 5 -20.84 -21.25 24.66
N SER A 6 -20.45 -20.01 24.40
CA SER A 6 -20.44 -19.27 23.16
C SER A 6 -19.93 -20.08 21.98
N ASP A 7 -20.79 -20.16 20.97
CA ASP A 7 -20.38 -20.30 19.59
C ASP A 7 -19.63 -19.02 19.20
N THR A 8 -18.32 -18.99 19.44
CA THR A 8 -17.44 -18.03 18.78
C THR A 8 -16.97 -18.70 17.51
N ALA A 9 -17.82 -18.65 16.49
CA ALA A 9 -17.37 -18.69 15.11
C ALA A 9 -16.21 -17.68 14.97
N PRO A 10 -15.14 -17.99 14.23
CA PRO A 10 -14.18 -16.96 13.87
C PRO A 10 -14.99 -15.85 13.18
N ASP A 11 -15.06 -14.70 13.84
CA ASP A 11 -15.47 -13.44 13.23
C ASP A 11 -14.83 -13.43 11.84
N ALA A 12 -15.65 -13.31 10.80
CA ALA A 12 -15.20 -13.41 9.42
C ALA A 12 -14.12 -12.35 9.25
N ALA A 13 -12.85 -12.76 9.42
CA ALA A 13 -11.73 -11.85 9.49
C ALA A 13 -11.73 -11.13 8.17
N GLU A 14 -12.17 -9.87 8.20
CA GLU A 14 -12.34 -9.04 7.03
C GLU A 14 -11.00 -9.11 6.30
N VAL A 15 -11.00 -9.75 5.13
CA VAL A 15 -9.74 -10.11 4.48
C VAL A 15 -9.03 -8.80 4.16
N PRO A 16 -7.84 -8.54 4.73
CA PRO A 16 -7.22 -7.25 4.57
C PRO A 16 -6.94 -7.00 3.09
N PHE A 17 -7.09 -5.75 2.65
CA PHE A 17 -6.77 -5.37 1.30
C PHE A 17 -5.26 -5.53 1.08
N ALA A 18 -4.90 -6.45 0.18
CA ALA A 18 -3.53 -6.70 -0.20
C ALA A 18 -3.14 -5.84 -1.42
N CYS A 19 -2.15 -4.98 -1.22
CA CYS A 19 -1.63 -4.07 -2.24
C CYS A 19 -0.12 -4.30 -2.43
N ALA A 20 0.33 -4.35 -3.68
CA ALA A 20 1.75 -4.25 -4.01
C ALA A 20 2.12 -2.78 -4.22
N VAL A 21 3.21 -2.33 -3.61
CA VAL A 21 3.73 -0.96 -3.75
C VAL A 21 5.13 -1.03 -4.33
N THR A 22 5.32 -0.41 -5.49
CA THR A 22 6.62 -0.29 -6.17
C THR A 22 7.06 1.17 -6.23
N VAL A 23 8.36 1.38 -6.37
CA VAL A 23 8.94 2.71 -6.56
C VAL A 23 9.88 2.70 -7.76
N SER A 24 9.96 3.80 -8.49
CA SER A 24 10.83 3.92 -9.67
C SER A 24 12.33 3.87 -9.32
N GLU A 25 12.68 4.23 -8.09
CA GLU A 25 14.05 4.32 -7.60
C GLU A 25 14.29 3.29 -6.48
N PRO A 26 15.13 2.25 -6.67
CA PRO A 26 15.36 1.20 -5.68
C PRO A 26 15.83 1.72 -4.31
N ALA A 27 16.64 2.78 -4.31
CA ALA A 27 17.11 3.44 -3.08
C ALA A 27 15.96 4.08 -2.26
N SER A 28 14.80 4.29 -2.86
CA SER A 28 13.62 4.87 -2.21
C SER A 28 12.75 3.82 -1.51
N VAL A 29 12.95 2.51 -1.75
CA VAL A 29 12.16 1.43 -1.13
C VAL A 29 12.29 1.44 0.38
N GLY A 30 13.52 1.45 0.91
CA GLY A 30 13.76 1.42 2.35
C GLY A 30 13.17 2.64 3.09
N PRO A 31 13.38 3.87 2.61
CA PRO A 31 12.72 5.04 3.16
C PRO A 31 11.19 5.01 3.07
N LEU A 32 10.61 4.48 1.98
CA LEU A 32 9.15 4.34 1.86
C LEU A 32 8.63 3.32 2.87
N PHE A 33 9.28 2.16 2.98
CA PHE A 33 8.99 1.13 3.97
C PHE A 33 8.93 1.70 5.38
N ARG A 34 9.97 2.45 5.79
CA ARG A 34 10.00 3.09 7.11
C ARG A 34 8.82 4.03 7.34
N ARG A 35 8.44 4.80 6.33
CA ARG A 35 7.30 5.74 6.42
C ARG A 35 5.96 5.02 6.50
N LEU A 36 5.75 4.00 5.67
CA LEU A 36 4.48 3.28 5.67
C LEU A 36 4.32 2.43 6.94
N SER A 37 5.43 1.94 7.51
CA SER A 37 5.43 1.17 8.76
C SER A 37 5.05 2.01 9.99
N THR A 38 5.00 3.34 9.89
CA THR A 38 4.50 4.20 11.00
C THR A 38 2.99 4.41 10.95
N ILE A 39 2.30 3.93 9.91
CA ILE A 39 0.85 4.07 9.79
C ILE A 39 0.21 2.99 10.67
N PRO A 40 -0.64 3.36 11.65
CA PRO A 40 -1.34 2.41 12.49
C PRO A 40 -2.14 1.41 11.65
N ASP A 41 -2.16 0.16 12.09
CA ASP A 41 -2.93 -0.94 11.51
C ASP A 41 -2.54 -1.36 10.07
N ALA A 42 -1.60 -0.66 9.44
CA ALA A 42 -1.00 -1.07 8.17
C ALA A 42 0.15 -2.05 8.43
N THR A 43 0.08 -3.24 7.84
CA THR A 43 1.20 -4.18 7.83
C THR A 43 1.98 -4.00 6.53
N VAL A 44 3.27 -3.70 6.63
CA VAL A 44 4.15 -3.52 5.47
C VAL A 44 5.27 -4.54 5.52
N ASN A 45 5.41 -5.32 4.47
CA ASN A 45 6.49 -6.29 4.30
C ASN A 45 7.33 -5.94 3.08
N ARG A 46 8.65 -6.04 3.19
CA ARG A 46 9.54 -5.85 2.04
C ARG A 46 9.77 -7.20 1.38
N HIS A 47 9.43 -7.30 0.10
CA HIS A 47 9.69 -8.47 -0.70
C HIS A 47 10.81 -8.17 -1.69
N ARG A 48 11.83 -9.00 -1.70
CA ARG A 48 12.95 -8.91 -2.63
C ARG A 48 12.82 -10.06 -3.63
N SER A 49 12.49 -9.75 -4.87
CA SER A 49 12.53 -10.72 -5.96
C SER A 49 13.85 -10.64 -6.70
N GLY A 50 14.35 -11.80 -7.12
CA GLY A 50 15.44 -11.88 -8.09
C GLY A 50 15.04 -11.24 -9.42
N PRO A 51 16.01 -10.95 -10.30
CA PRO A 51 15.71 -10.48 -11.64
C PRO A 51 14.75 -11.46 -12.36
N GLU A 52 13.75 -10.92 -13.05
CA GLU A 52 13.03 -11.69 -14.06
C GLU A 52 13.97 -12.01 -15.23
N ASP A 53 13.69 -13.10 -15.96
CA ASP A 53 14.50 -13.54 -17.08
C ASP A 53 14.76 -12.39 -18.08
N GLY A 54 16.04 -12.08 -18.31
CA GLY A 54 16.47 -11.02 -19.22
C GLY A 54 16.54 -9.61 -18.62
N LYS A 55 16.20 -9.40 -17.34
CA LYS A 55 16.39 -8.13 -16.64
C LYS A 55 17.60 -8.21 -15.70
N LEU A 56 18.41 -7.15 -15.64
CA LEU A 56 19.46 -7.02 -14.64
C LEU A 56 18.94 -6.23 -13.45
N GLY A 57 19.21 -6.70 -12.23
CA GLY A 57 18.91 -5.99 -11.01
C GLY A 57 17.96 -6.74 -10.07
N VAL A 58 17.97 -6.32 -8.81
CA VAL A 58 17.06 -6.83 -7.79
C VAL A 58 15.81 -5.96 -7.79
N ALA A 59 14.64 -6.57 -7.97
CA ALA A 59 13.38 -5.88 -7.80
C ALA A 59 12.99 -5.95 -6.31
N GLU A 60 12.68 -4.79 -5.73
CA GLU A 60 12.17 -4.74 -4.37
C GLU A 60 10.80 -4.07 -4.37
N THR A 61 9.82 -4.80 -3.85
CA THR A 61 8.43 -4.39 -3.76
C THR A 61 8.03 -4.38 -2.28
N LEU A 62 7.13 -3.49 -1.91
CA LEU A 62 6.50 -3.54 -0.58
C LEU A 62 5.12 -4.18 -0.72
N HIS A 63 4.85 -5.19 0.10
CA HIS A 63 3.52 -5.76 0.24
C HIS A 63 2.84 -5.06 1.41
N LEU A 64 1.76 -4.36 1.11
CA LEU A 64 0.96 -3.60 2.04
C LEU A 64 -0.34 -4.37 2.29
N LEU A 65 -0.60 -4.71 3.54
CA LEU A 65 -1.88 -5.24 4.00
C LEU A 65 -2.55 -4.16 4.85
N VAL A 66 -3.76 -3.77 4.48
CA VAL A 66 -4.54 -2.77 5.22
C VAL A 66 -5.93 -3.31 5.54
N PRO A 67 -6.40 -3.17 6.79
CA PRO A 67 -7.67 -3.75 7.21
C PRO A 67 -8.89 -2.98 6.67
N SER A 68 -8.70 -1.74 6.19
CA SER A 68 -9.83 -0.93 5.70
C SER A 68 -9.43 0.11 4.65
N ALA A 69 -10.43 0.64 3.95
CA ALA A 69 -10.30 1.74 2.99
C ALA A 69 -9.77 3.02 3.65
N ALA A 70 -10.13 3.26 4.92
CA ALA A 70 -9.64 4.41 5.68
C ALA A 70 -8.12 4.35 5.84
N VAL A 71 -7.58 3.17 6.20
CA VAL A 71 -6.13 2.97 6.33
C VAL A 71 -5.42 3.11 4.97
N LEU A 72 -5.99 2.57 3.88
CA LEU A 72 -5.46 2.76 2.53
C LEU A 72 -5.43 4.25 2.12
N THR A 73 -6.47 5.01 2.48
CA THR A 73 -6.54 6.45 2.22
C THR A 73 -5.44 7.20 2.96
N VAL A 74 -5.15 6.84 4.22
CA VAL A 74 -4.03 7.42 4.99
C VAL A 74 -2.69 7.12 4.33
N VAL A 75 -2.50 5.89 3.84
CA VAL A 75 -1.32 5.52 3.05
C VAL A 75 -1.16 6.44 1.84
N ILE A 76 -2.20 6.58 1.02
CA ILE A 76 -2.18 7.43 -0.20
C ILE A 76 -1.90 8.90 0.16
N ARG A 77 -2.55 9.43 1.20
CA ARG A 77 -2.33 10.80 1.69
C ARG A 77 -0.89 11.04 2.19
N SER A 78 -0.18 9.99 2.60
CA SER A 78 1.20 10.12 3.05
C SER A 78 2.22 10.23 1.90
N LEU A 79 1.85 9.78 0.69
CA LEU A 79 2.76 9.69 -0.47
C LEU A 79 3.22 11.05 -1.03
N PRO A 80 2.39 12.10 -1.14
CA PRO A 80 2.85 13.39 -1.63
C PRO A 80 4.03 13.96 -0.85
N ALA A 81 3.98 13.89 0.47
CA ALA A 81 5.07 14.36 1.32
C ALA A 81 6.32 13.49 1.17
N PHE A 82 6.17 12.18 0.95
CA PHE A 82 7.30 11.31 0.62
C PHE A 82 7.94 11.70 -0.72
N ILE A 83 7.15 11.81 -1.78
CA ILE A 83 7.64 12.13 -3.13
C ILE A 83 8.32 13.50 -3.15
N ARG A 84 7.72 14.52 -2.55
CA ARG A 84 8.29 15.88 -2.45
C ARG A 84 9.59 15.94 -1.63
N SER A 85 9.80 15.01 -0.69
CA SER A 85 11.04 14.95 0.10
C SER A 85 12.25 14.43 -0.69
N ARG A 86 12.03 13.89 -1.89
CA ARG A 86 13.08 13.34 -2.74
C ARG A 86 13.62 14.43 -3.66
N ARG A 87 14.94 14.50 -3.78
CA ARG A 87 15.63 15.39 -4.74
C ARG A 87 15.46 14.93 -6.20
N SER A 88 15.16 13.64 -6.39
CA SER A 88 14.92 13.00 -7.69
C SER A 88 13.42 12.79 -7.90
N SER A 89 12.98 12.76 -9.17
CA SER A 89 11.61 12.45 -9.57
C SER A 89 11.28 10.98 -9.28
N VAL A 90 10.90 10.69 -8.03
CA VAL A 90 10.45 9.37 -7.60
C VAL A 90 8.97 9.20 -7.92
N SER A 91 8.64 8.09 -8.57
CA SER A 91 7.26 7.63 -8.75
C SER A 91 6.98 6.46 -7.81
N VAL A 92 5.77 6.42 -7.26
CA VAL A 92 5.26 5.34 -6.41
C VAL A 92 4.02 4.77 -7.08
N THR A 93 3.98 3.46 -7.28
CA THR A 93 2.81 2.77 -7.85
C THR A 93 2.22 1.84 -6.83
N ILE A 94 0.91 1.95 -6.59
CA ILE A 94 0.12 1.02 -5.78
C ILE A 94 -0.72 0.16 -6.73
N THR A 95 -0.65 -1.15 -6.56
CA THR A 95 -1.39 -2.14 -7.35
C THR A 95 -2.20 -3.04 -6.42
N ARG A 96 -3.50 -3.21 -6.71
CA ARG A 96 -4.39 -4.20 -6.07
C ARG A 96 -5.12 -4.95 -7.17
N GLY A 97 -4.92 -6.28 -7.24
CA GLY A 97 -5.47 -7.09 -8.33
C GLY A 97 -4.95 -6.60 -9.70
N ASP A 98 -5.87 -6.30 -10.61
CA ASP A 98 -5.63 -5.72 -11.93
C ASP A 98 -5.57 -4.18 -11.94
N ARG A 99 -5.89 -3.54 -10.81
CA ARG A 99 -5.94 -2.08 -10.71
C ARG A 99 -4.63 -1.52 -10.20
N SER A 100 -4.14 -0.46 -10.84
CA SER A 100 -2.94 0.24 -10.41
C SER A 100 -3.08 1.75 -10.52
N VAL A 101 -2.44 2.46 -9.60
CA VAL A 101 -2.37 3.92 -9.60
C VAL A 101 -0.93 4.34 -9.32
N THR A 102 -0.41 5.22 -10.19
CA THR A 102 0.94 5.77 -10.09
C THR A 102 0.90 7.23 -9.67
N PHE A 103 1.69 7.56 -8.66
CA PHE A 103 1.88 8.89 -8.10
C PHE A 103 3.30 9.35 -8.40
N ASP A 104 3.45 10.55 -8.93
CA ASP A 104 4.74 11.16 -9.21
C ASP A 104 4.70 12.67 -8.92
N GLY A 105 5.82 13.37 -9.10
CA GLY A 105 5.90 14.82 -8.81
C GLY A 105 4.89 15.69 -9.58
N LYS A 106 4.31 15.21 -10.69
CA LYS A 106 3.32 15.92 -11.50
C LYS A 106 1.88 15.46 -11.17
N ASN A 107 1.72 14.22 -10.75
CA ASN A 107 0.45 13.60 -10.40
C ASN A 107 0.38 13.25 -8.91
N LEU A 108 0.50 14.28 -8.06
CA LEU A 108 0.37 14.12 -6.62
C LEU A 108 -1.11 14.19 -6.21
N PRO A 109 -1.61 13.23 -5.43
CA PRO A 109 -2.98 13.28 -4.94
C PRO A 109 -3.11 14.44 -3.94
N ASN A 110 -4.16 15.25 -4.10
CA ASN A 110 -4.60 16.14 -3.03
C ASN A 110 -5.37 15.32 -1.98
N PRO A 111 -5.58 15.83 -0.76
CA PRO A 111 -6.24 15.08 0.31
C PRO A 111 -7.65 14.59 -0.03
N GLU A 112 -8.36 15.30 -0.90
CA GLU A 112 -9.70 15.01 -1.38
C GLU A 112 -9.70 13.84 -2.38
N LYS A 113 -8.83 13.88 -3.40
CA LYS A 113 -8.67 12.80 -4.39
C LYS A 113 -8.12 11.52 -3.80
N ALA A 114 -7.50 11.56 -2.61
CA ALA A 114 -7.03 10.34 -1.98
C ALA A 114 -8.17 9.34 -1.72
N VAL A 115 -9.37 9.81 -1.38
CA VAL A 115 -10.55 8.95 -1.19
C VAL A 115 -10.99 8.36 -2.53
N GLU A 116 -11.16 9.19 -3.57
CA GLU A 116 -11.52 8.72 -4.91
C GLU A 116 -10.53 7.67 -5.47
N ILE A 117 -9.24 7.82 -5.16
CA ILE A 117 -8.19 6.90 -5.59
C ILE A 117 -8.23 5.60 -4.80
N THR A 118 -8.51 5.67 -3.49
CA THR A 118 -8.80 4.49 -2.67
C THR A 118 -9.99 3.74 -3.25
N ASP A 119 -11.10 4.42 -3.49
CA ASP A 119 -12.32 3.81 -4.01
C ASP A 119 -12.07 3.19 -5.39
N ARG A 120 -11.25 3.81 -6.24
CA ARG A 120 -10.83 3.22 -7.52
C ARG A 120 -10.00 1.96 -7.35
N LEU A 121 -9.07 1.92 -6.38
CA LEU A 121 -8.23 0.75 -6.11
C LEU A 121 -9.04 -0.39 -5.50
N LEU A 122 -10.02 -0.08 -4.64
CA LEU A 122 -10.88 -1.06 -4.00
C LEU A 122 -12.00 -1.55 -4.93
N GLY A 123 -12.63 -0.61 -5.63
CA GLY A 123 -13.85 -0.78 -6.43
C GLY A 123 -15.01 -1.38 -5.64
N ASP A 124 -16.17 -1.40 -6.29
CA ASP A 124 -17.31 -2.14 -5.79
C ASP A 124 -17.10 -3.62 -6.20
N ASP A 125 -16.79 -4.47 -5.23
CA ASP A 125 -16.93 -5.93 -5.39
C ASP A 125 -18.42 -6.31 -5.32
#